data_AF-A0A831RJ00-F1
#
_entry.id   AF-A0A831RJ00-F1
#
_cell.length_a   1.000
_cell.length_b   1.000
_cell.length_c   1.000
_cell.angle_alpha   90.00
_cell.angle_beta   90.00
_cell.angle_gamma   90.00
#
_symmetry.space_group_name_H-M   'P 1'
#
loop_
_entity.id
_entity.type
_entity.pdbx_description
1 polymer ?
#
loop_
_entity_poly.entity_id
_entity_poly.type
_entity_poly.pdbx_seq_one_letter_code
_entity_poly.pdbx_strand_id
1 'polypeptide(L)'
;MTALRRAALAATLLASTAAAALTMNGFEIGPDALVPANRIHAGGPPRDGIPAITAPKFEPGRTSREVAADEWVLGIAWNGVTKAYPIAIMNYHEIVNDRFGGEPVIVTFCPLCGSGIAYSARVDGRVLHFGVSGLLYNSDVLLYDRETGSLWSQMLSQAVTGPLKGSRLEMLPLVQTPWSAWLAQHPDTLV
;
A
#
# COMPACT_ATOMS: atom_id res chain seq x y z
N MET A 1 -14.33 -71.00 31.07
CA MET A 1 -13.13 -70.55 30.32
C MET A 1 -13.58 -69.45 29.36
N THR A 2 -13.54 -68.20 29.82
CA THR A 2 -14.14 -67.04 29.15
C THR A 2 -13.02 -66.23 28.50
N ALA A 3 -12.95 -66.19 27.17
CA ALA A 3 -11.94 -65.44 26.44
C ALA A 3 -12.39 -63.99 26.22
N LEU A 4 -11.76 -63.04 26.93
CA LEU A 4 -11.93 -61.60 26.67
C LEU A 4 -11.29 -61.23 25.32
N ARG A 5 -12.11 -60.79 24.36
CA ARG A 5 -11.63 -60.07 23.17
C ARG A 5 -11.31 -58.63 23.56
N ARG A 6 -10.03 -58.27 23.54
CA ARG A 6 -9.58 -56.88 23.67
C ARG A 6 -9.76 -56.19 22.31
N ALA A 7 -10.68 -55.23 22.24
CA ALA A 7 -10.76 -54.30 21.11
C ALA A 7 -9.66 -53.24 21.30
N ALA A 8 -8.71 -53.17 20.37
CA ALA A 8 -7.72 -52.11 20.31
C ALA A 8 -8.35 -50.88 19.64
N LEU A 9 -8.49 -49.78 20.37
CA LEU A 9 -8.81 -48.46 19.79
C LEU A 9 -7.55 -47.96 19.07
N ALA A 10 -7.59 -47.88 17.74
CA ALA A 10 -6.59 -47.15 16.98
C ALA A 10 -6.92 -45.65 17.05
N ALA A 11 -6.14 -44.90 17.82
CA ALA A 11 -6.21 -43.44 17.84
C ALA A 11 -5.46 -42.91 16.60
N THR A 12 -6.20 -42.47 15.58
CA THR A 12 -5.64 -41.79 14.42
C THR A 12 -5.22 -40.38 14.85
N LEU A 13 -3.92 -40.17 15.07
CA LEU A 13 -3.34 -38.85 15.22
C LEU A 13 -3.42 -38.11 13.88
N LEU A 14 -4.39 -37.21 13.74
CA LEU A 14 -4.38 -36.20 12.69
C LEU A 14 -3.25 -35.20 13.02
N ALA A 15 -2.07 -35.42 12.46
CA ALA A 15 -1.02 -34.42 12.46
C ALA A 15 -1.48 -33.26 11.57
N SER A 16 -1.95 -32.17 12.17
CA SER A 16 -2.20 -30.93 11.44
C SER A 16 -0.84 -30.37 11.01
N THR A 17 -0.50 -30.50 9.74
CA THR A 17 0.60 -29.73 9.16
C THR A 17 0.16 -28.27 9.15
N ALA A 18 0.59 -27.51 10.16
CA ALA A 18 0.50 -26.05 10.09
C ALA A 18 1.29 -25.64 8.84
N ALA A 19 0.61 -24.98 7.89
CA ALA A 19 1.30 -24.40 6.75
C ALA A 19 2.32 -23.39 7.29
N ALA A 20 3.60 -23.60 6.97
CA ALA A 20 4.67 -22.74 7.46
C ALA A 20 4.53 -21.33 6.87
N ALA A 21 4.89 -20.32 7.67
CA ALA A 21 4.99 -18.95 7.18
C ALA A 21 6.04 -18.85 6.07
N LEU A 22 5.75 -18.04 5.06
CA LEU A 22 6.68 -17.73 3.97
C LEU A 22 7.36 -16.39 4.28
N THR A 23 8.67 -16.33 4.20
CA THR A 23 9.41 -15.06 4.30
C THR A 23 9.69 -14.53 2.89
N MET A 24 9.25 -13.31 2.59
CA MET A 24 9.54 -12.62 1.32
C MET A 24 9.93 -11.16 1.59
N ASN A 25 11.02 -10.67 0.99
CA ASN A 25 11.53 -9.31 1.19
C ASN A 25 11.65 -8.88 2.67
N GLY A 26 11.88 -9.82 3.58
CA GLY A 26 11.94 -9.57 5.03
C GLY A 26 10.60 -9.42 5.72
N PHE A 27 9.49 -9.80 5.07
CA PHE A 27 8.15 -9.87 5.65
C PHE A 27 7.76 -11.33 5.87
N GLU A 28 7.24 -11.62 7.07
CA GLU A 28 6.64 -12.90 7.40
C GLU A 28 5.19 -12.95 6.92
N ILE A 29 4.89 -13.90 6.04
CA ILE A 29 3.56 -14.10 5.44
C ILE A 29 3.02 -15.42 5.96
N GLY A 30 2.27 -15.34 7.05
CA GLY A 30 1.65 -16.50 7.69
C GLY A 30 0.45 -17.06 6.91
N PRO A 31 0.03 -18.30 7.24
CA PRO A 31 -1.17 -18.92 6.66
C PRO A 31 -2.47 -18.19 7.04
N ASP A 32 -2.41 -17.31 8.04
CA ASP A 32 -3.49 -16.47 8.53
C ASP A 32 -3.56 -15.09 7.83
N ALA A 33 -2.75 -14.87 6.80
CA ALA A 33 -2.86 -13.69 5.92
C ALA A 33 -4.27 -13.60 5.31
N LEU A 34 -4.79 -12.38 5.15
CA LEU A 34 -6.12 -12.15 4.56
C LEU A 34 -6.15 -12.36 3.04
N VAL A 35 -4.99 -12.54 2.42
CA VAL A 35 -4.83 -12.95 1.03
C VAL A 35 -3.97 -14.21 0.96
N PRO A 36 -4.16 -15.09 -0.04
CA PRO A 36 -3.40 -16.33 -0.13
C PRO A 36 -1.89 -16.06 -0.28
N ALA A 37 -1.07 -16.57 0.64
CA ALA A 37 0.38 -16.35 0.65
C ALA A 37 1.06 -16.79 -0.66
N ASN A 38 0.59 -17.89 -1.27
CA ASN A 38 1.09 -18.40 -2.55
C ASN A 38 0.70 -17.53 -3.78
N ARG A 39 -0.06 -16.46 -3.58
CA ARG A 39 -0.45 -15.47 -4.58
C ARG A 39 0.25 -14.13 -4.36
N ILE A 40 1.10 -14.04 -3.34
CA ILE A 40 2.02 -12.91 -3.16
C ILE A 40 3.31 -13.23 -3.91
N HIS A 41 3.75 -12.29 -4.73
CA HIS A 41 4.92 -12.44 -5.58
C HIS A 41 5.91 -11.30 -5.34
N ALA A 42 7.21 -11.58 -5.49
CA ALA A 42 8.20 -10.52 -5.52
C ALA A 42 8.12 -9.78 -6.86
N GLY A 43 8.06 -8.45 -6.81
CA GLY A 43 8.07 -7.58 -7.99
C GLY A 43 9.46 -7.36 -8.59
N GLY A 44 10.51 -7.85 -7.93
CA GLY A 44 11.91 -7.67 -8.34
C GLY A 44 12.71 -6.82 -7.36
N PRO A 45 12.28 -5.56 -7.07
CA PRO A 45 12.91 -4.75 -6.04
C PRO A 45 12.81 -5.41 -4.65
N PRO A 46 13.86 -5.30 -3.81
CA PRO A 46 13.75 -5.65 -2.39
C PRO A 46 12.88 -4.63 -1.66
N ARG A 47 12.59 -4.88 -0.38
CA ARG A 47 11.98 -3.88 0.52
C ARG A 47 12.77 -2.56 0.47
N ASP A 48 12.05 -1.46 0.26
CA ASP A 48 12.61 -0.11 0.06
C ASP A 48 13.65 -0.01 -1.08
N GLY A 49 13.74 -1.00 -1.97
CA GLY A 49 14.53 -0.91 -3.21
C GLY A 49 14.03 0.18 -4.15
N ILE A 50 12.76 0.56 -3.99
CA ILE A 50 12.16 1.78 -4.52
C ILE A 50 11.95 2.75 -3.34
N PRO A 51 12.62 3.91 -3.33
CA PRO A 51 12.57 4.81 -2.18
C PRO A 51 11.27 5.62 -2.18
N ALA A 52 10.42 5.39 -1.18
CA ALA A 52 9.25 6.26 -0.95
C ALA A 52 9.69 7.70 -0.60
N ILE A 53 8.94 8.70 -1.08
CA ILE A 53 9.17 10.10 -0.71
C ILE A 53 8.56 10.33 0.68
N THR A 54 9.34 10.91 1.59
CA THR A 54 8.90 11.22 2.98
C THR A 54 8.94 12.71 3.32
N ALA A 55 9.56 13.51 2.45
CA ALA A 55 9.64 14.96 2.57
C ALA A 55 9.46 15.58 1.18
N PRO A 56 8.25 15.51 0.60
CA PRO A 56 8.00 16.03 -0.74
C PRO A 56 8.21 17.54 -0.77
N LYS A 57 8.77 18.02 -1.88
CA LYS A 57 8.95 19.44 -2.17
C LYS A 57 8.07 19.79 -3.34
N PHE A 58 7.37 20.90 -3.23
CA PHE A 58 6.47 21.36 -4.26
C PHE A 58 6.81 22.79 -4.67
N GLU A 59 6.42 23.14 -5.88
CA GLU A 59 6.40 24.51 -6.37
C GLU A 59 4.96 24.92 -6.78
N PRO A 60 4.68 26.22 -6.95
CA PRO A 60 3.38 26.65 -7.44
C PRO A 60 3.14 26.16 -8.88
N GLY A 61 2.03 25.44 -9.10
CA GLY A 61 1.70 24.81 -10.37
C GLY A 61 1.64 25.80 -11.53
N ARG A 62 1.08 26.99 -11.32
CA ARG A 62 0.98 28.03 -12.36
C ARG A 62 2.32 28.53 -12.91
N THR A 63 3.41 28.37 -12.14
CA THR A 63 4.76 28.78 -12.54
C THR A 63 5.65 27.60 -12.91
N SER A 64 5.19 26.37 -12.67
CA SER A 64 5.96 25.16 -12.97
C SER A 64 6.20 25.02 -14.47
N ARG A 65 7.42 24.60 -14.81
CA ARG A 65 7.82 24.24 -16.17
C ARG A 65 8.23 22.76 -16.29
N GLU A 66 8.19 22.05 -15.17
CA GLU A 66 8.66 20.67 -15.06
C GLU A 66 7.59 19.65 -15.49
N VAL A 67 6.32 20.07 -15.53
CA VAL A 67 5.18 19.22 -15.88
C VAL A 67 4.56 19.69 -17.18
N ALA A 68 4.57 18.83 -18.19
CA ALA A 68 3.98 19.14 -19.49
C ALA A 68 2.44 19.20 -19.39
N ALA A 69 1.81 20.00 -20.25
CA ALA A 69 0.36 20.25 -20.17
C ALA A 69 -0.51 18.99 -20.32
N ASP A 70 -0.05 18.01 -21.10
CA ASP A 70 -0.70 16.73 -21.36
C ASP A 70 -0.20 15.59 -20.47
N GLU A 71 0.78 15.86 -19.60
CA GLU A 71 1.28 14.89 -18.64
C GLU A 71 0.20 14.55 -17.61
N TRP A 72 0.10 13.27 -17.25
CA TRP A 72 -0.86 12.82 -16.24
C TRP A 72 -0.36 13.12 -14.84
N VAL A 73 -1.27 13.57 -13.99
CA VAL A 73 -1.03 13.81 -12.56
C VAL A 73 -2.08 13.11 -11.72
N LEU A 74 -1.72 12.81 -10.47
CA LEU A 74 -2.67 12.54 -9.39
C LEU A 74 -2.95 13.87 -8.69
N GLY A 75 -4.16 14.41 -8.84
CA GLY A 75 -4.61 15.63 -8.18
C GLY A 75 -5.37 15.33 -6.90
N ILE A 76 -5.05 16.04 -5.82
CA ILE A 76 -5.71 15.94 -4.51
C ILE A 76 -6.06 17.34 -4.03
N ALA A 77 -7.33 17.52 -3.67
CA ALA A 77 -7.84 18.71 -3.00
C ALA A 77 -8.41 18.28 -1.64
N TRP A 78 -7.68 18.57 -0.56
CA TRP A 78 -8.05 18.10 0.77
C TRP A 78 -7.69 19.13 1.84
N ASN A 79 -8.62 19.39 2.77
CA ASN A 79 -8.44 20.36 3.86
C ASN A 79 -7.91 21.74 3.41
N GLY A 80 -8.44 22.25 2.29
CA GLY A 80 -8.05 23.55 1.74
C GLY A 80 -6.67 23.59 1.08
N VAL A 81 -5.96 22.46 1.01
CA VAL A 81 -4.67 22.33 0.31
C VAL A 81 -4.90 21.56 -0.99
N THR A 82 -4.37 22.09 -2.09
CA THR A 82 -4.43 21.46 -3.41
C THR A 82 -3.02 21.13 -3.89
N LYS A 83 -2.79 19.87 -4.23
CA LYS A 83 -1.51 19.36 -4.70
C LYS A 83 -1.72 18.42 -5.87
N ALA A 84 -0.76 18.37 -6.77
CA ALA A 84 -0.67 17.38 -7.83
C ALA A 84 0.64 16.60 -7.69
N TYR A 85 0.61 15.32 -8.09
CA TYR A 85 1.77 14.44 -8.10
C TYR A 85 1.94 13.92 -9.54
N PRO A 86 2.97 14.35 -10.28
CA PRO A 86 3.23 13.87 -11.63
C PRO A 86 3.41 12.35 -11.66
N ILE A 87 2.73 11.69 -12.61
CA ILE A 87 2.84 10.23 -12.76
C ILE A 87 4.28 9.82 -13.07
N ALA A 88 5.08 10.66 -13.73
CA ALA A 88 6.50 10.39 -13.95
C ALA A 88 7.28 10.23 -12.63
N ILE A 89 6.99 11.06 -11.62
CA ILE A 89 7.61 10.96 -10.28
C ILE A 89 7.04 9.74 -9.54
N MET A 90 5.72 9.54 -9.60
CA MET A 90 5.06 8.42 -8.94
C MET A 90 5.46 7.06 -9.51
N ASN A 91 5.80 6.98 -10.80
CA ASN A 91 6.34 5.77 -11.44
C ASN A 91 7.67 5.33 -10.82
N TYR A 92 8.49 6.28 -10.37
CA TYR A 92 9.78 5.97 -9.76
C TYR A 92 9.65 5.73 -8.25
N HIS A 93 8.80 6.47 -7.55
CA HIS A 93 8.76 6.45 -6.09
C HIS A 93 7.63 5.61 -5.49
N GLU A 94 6.55 5.38 -6.25
CA GLU A 94 5.33 4.63 -5.91
C GLU A 94 4.53 5.15 -4.70
N ILE A 95 5.17 5.76 -3.71
CA ILE A 95 4.58 6.20 -2.45
C ILE A 95 5.14 7.57 -2.08
N VAL A 96 4.26 8.49 -1.72
CA VAL A 96 4.58 9.76 -1.08
C VAL A 96 3.87 9.83 0.26
N ASN A 97 4.64 10.01 1.33
CA ASN A 97 4.12 10.37 2.65
C ASN A 97 4.13 11.91 2.74
N ASP A 98 2.95 12.51 2.78
CA ASP A 98 2.74 13.96 2.71
C ASP A 98 1.80 14.46 3.83
N ARG A 99 1.54 15.76 3.86
CA ARG A 99 0.59 16.41 4.74
C ARG A 99 -0.29 17.42 4.00
N PHE A 100 -1.56 17.47 4.37
CA PHE A 100 -2.56 18.43 3.90
C PHE A 100 -3.14 19.17 5.10
N GLY A 101 -2.77 20.44 5.28
CA GLY A 101 -3.21 21.21 6.45
C GLY A 101 -2.80 20.61 7.80
N GLY A 102 -1.69 19.86 7.83
CA GLY A 102 -1.21 19.12 9.01
C GLY A 102 -1.66 17.66 9.08
N GLU A 103 -2.74 17.29 8.37
CA GLU A 103 -3.21 15.90 8.33
C GLU A 103 -2.27 15.02 7.52
N PRO A 104 -1.83 13.87 8.06
CA PRO A 104 -0.90 12.98 7.38
C PRO A 104 -1.64 12.18 6.31
N VAL A 105 -1.11 12.21 5.09
CA VAL A 105 -1.71 11.58 3.91
C VAL A 105 -0.65 10.72 3.25
N ILE A 106 -1.05 9.54 2.77
CA ILE A 106 -0.24 8.78 1.82
C ILE A 106 -0.84 8.86 0.43
N VAL A 107 0.01 9.05 -0.57
CA VAL A 107 -0.35 8.98 -1.98
C VAL A 107 0.41 7.82 -2.58
N THR A 108 -0.31 6.92 -3.22
CA THR A 108 0.24 5.66 -3.70
C THR A 108 -0.06 5.50 -5.19
N PHE A 109 0.86 4.89 -5.92
CA PHE A 109 0.70 4.60 -7.33
C PHE A 109 1.30 3.23 -7.65
N CYS A 110 0.53 2.41 -8.37
CA CYS A 110 0.98 1.12 -8.89
C CYS A 110 1.34 1.28 -10.37
N PRO A 111 2.63 1.28 -10.75
CA PRO A 111 3.04 1.45 -12.16
C PRO A 111 2.55 0.32 -13.07
N LEU A 112 2.35 -0.88 -12.53
CA LEU A 112 1.91 -2.06 -13.27
C LEU A 112 0.44 -2.03 -13.66
N CYS A 113 -0.38 -1.35 -12.86
CA CYS A 113 -1.83 -1.34 -12.99
C CYS A 113 -2.42 0.04 -13.24
N GLY A 114 -1.60 1.10 -13.15
CA GLY A 114 -1.99 2.48 -13.44
C GLY A 114 -2.91 3.11 -12.39
N SER A 115 -3.01 2.52 -11.20
CA SER A 115 -3.89 2.98 -10.13
C SER A 115 -3.19 3.92 -9.15
N GLY A 116 -3.71 5.14 -9.04
CA GLY A 116 -3.37 6.08 -7.97
C GLY A 116 -4.45 6.09 -6.87
N ILE A 117 -4.05 5.96 -5.60
CA ILE A 117 -4.97 6.10 -4.46
C ILE A 117 -4.31 6.92 -3.36
N ALA A 118 -5.09 7.82 -2.75
CA ALA A 118 -4.71 8.57 -1.57
C ALA A 118 -5.44 8.05 -0.33
N TYR A 119 -4.77 8.06 0.80
CA TYR A 119 -5.34 7.65 2.08
C TYR A 119 -4.99 8.61 3.21
N SER A 120 -5.87 8.69 4.21
CA SER A 120 -5.46 9.12 5.54
C SER A 120 -4.39 8.15 6.05
N ALA A 121 -3.26 8.68 6.50
CA ALA A 121 -2.22 7.88 7.12
C ALA A 121 -2.50 7.64 8.61
N ARG A 122 -3.67 8.07 9.12
CA ARG A 122 -4.08 7.85 10.51
C ARG A 122 -4.95 6.60 10.61
N VAL A 123 -4.47 5.61 11.37
CA VAL A 123 -5.19 4.36 11.67
C VAL A 123 -5.24 4.19 13.18
N ASP A 124 -6.44 4.05 13.75
CA ASP A 124 -6.67 3.86 15.19
C ASP A 124 -5.91 4.86 16.08
N GLY A 125 -5.91 6.14 15.65
CA GLY A 125 -5.25 7.25 16.35
C GLY A 125 -3.73 7.35 16.14
N ARG A 126 -3.09 6.35 15.50
CA ARG A 126 -1.67 6.36 15.16
C ARG A 126 -1.44 6.93 13.76
N VAL A 127 -0.38 7.70 13.58
CA VAL A 127 0.12 8.09 12.25
C VAL A 127 1.08 7.02 11.75
N LEU A 128 0.83 6.48 10.57
CA LEU A 128 1.66 5.48 9.91
C LEU A 128 2.49 6.14 8.80
N HIS A 129 3.69 5.60 8.56
CA HIS A 129 4.53 5.96 7.43
C HIS A 129 4.74 4.74 6.55
N PHE A 130 4.54 4.91 5.25
CA PHE A 130 4.57 3.80 4.32
C PHE A 130 5.87 3.74 3.54
N GLY A 131 6.29 2.52 3.24
CA GLY A 131 7.39 2.20 2.33
C GLY A 131 6.95 1.18 1.29
N VAL A 132 7.82 0.98 0.29
CA VAL A 132 7.58 0.03 -0.79
C VAL A 132 8.07 -1.35 -0.34
N SER A 133 7.18 -2.35 -0.33
CA SER A 133 7.56 -3.70 0.12
C SER A 133 8.35 -4.48 -0.95
N GLY A 134 8.17 -4.12 -2.23
CA GLY A 134 8.63 -4.89 -3.37
C GLY A 134 7.81 -6.17 -3.62
N LEU A 135 6.68 -6.33 -2.95
CA LEU A 135 5.75 -7.45 -3.10
C LEU A 135 4.48 -7.02 -3.82
N LEU A 136 3.88 -7.98 -4.53
CA LEU A 136 2.69 -7.80 -5.32
C LEU A 136 1.62 -8.82 -4.93
N TYR A 137 0.36 -8.43 -4.99
CA TYR A 137 -0.80 -9.32 -4.92
C TYR A 137 -1.76 -9.00 -6.06
N ASN A 138 -2.10 -10.00 -6.89
CA ASN A 138 -2.86 -9.80 -8.14
C ASN A 138 -2.28 -8.68 -9.03
N SER A 139 -0.95 -8.61 -9.12
CA SER A 139 -0.20 -7.59 -9.87
C SER A 139 -0.37 -6.15 -9.36
N ASP A 140 -1.03 -5.96 -8.23
CA ASP A 140 -1.10 -4.69 -7.50
C ASP A 140 -0.04 -4.65 -6.38
N VAL A 141 0.42 -3.45 -6.04
CA VAL A 141 1.45 -3.24 -5.03
C VAL A 141 0.94 -3.60 -3.63
N LEU A 142 1.78 -4.32 -2.86
CA LEU A 142 1.64 -4.37 -1.41
C LEU A 142 2.51 -3.27 -0.81
N LEU A 143 1.89 -2.36 -0.09
CA LEU A 143 2.58 -1.35 0.71
C LEU A 143 3.00 -2.00 2.03
N TYR A 144 3.85 -1.32 2.80
CA TYR A 144 4.05 -1.69 4.20
C TYR A 144 4.14 -0.46 5.09
N ASP A 145 3.63 -0.54 6.32
CA ASP A 145 3.84 0.52 7.33
C ASP A 145 5.13 0.27 8.11
N ARG A 146 5.89 1.34 8.36
CA ARG A 146 7.19 1.28 9.04
C ARG A 146 7.06 1.04 10.53
N GLU A 147 5.91 1.37 11.13
CA GLU A 147 5.65 1.29 12.56
C GLU A 147 5.46 -0.15 13.05
N THR A 148 4.87 -1.03 12.23
CA THR A 148 4.55 -2.40 12.60
C THR A 148 5.05 -3.44 11.61
N GLY A 149 5.42 -3.02 10.39
CA GLY A 149 5.81 -3.94 9.33
C GLY A 149 4.65 -4.73 8.73
N SER A 150 3.39 -4.29 8.91
CA SER A 150 2.23 -4.93 8.30
C SER A 150 2.24 -4.68 6.79
N LEU A 151 1.85 -5.67 6.00
CA LEU A 151 1.63 -5.49 4.56
C LEU A 151 0.20 -5.03 4.32
N TRP A 152 0.03 -4.08 3.40
CA TRP A 152 -1.25 -3.47 3.06
C TRP A 152 -1.51 -3.61 1.56
N SER A 153 -2.68 -4.13 1.19
CA SER A 153 -3.10 -4.13 -0.21
C SER A 153 -3.62 -2.76 -0.59
N GLN A 154 -3.09 -2.20 -1.68
CA GLN A 154 -3.57 -0.93 -2.23
C GLN A 154 -5.04 -1.07 -2.65
N MET A 155 -5.40 -2.07 -3.45
CA MET A 155 -6.79 -2.22 -3.92
C MET A 155 -7.81 -2.55 -2.81
N LEU A 156 -7.43 -3.29 -1.78
CA LEU A 156 -8.34 -3.61 -0.66
C LEU A 156 -8.37 -2.52 0.41
N SER A 157 -7.45 -1.57 0.37
CA SER A 157 -7.25 -0.54 1.40
C SER A 157 -7.16 -1.15 2.81
N GLN A 158 -6.49 -2.29 2.94
CA GLN A 158 -6.49 -3.10 4.16
C GLN A 158 -5.15 -3.76 4.42
N ALA A 159 -4.76 -3.83 5.69
CA ALA A 159 -3.63 -4.63 6.15
C ALA A 159 -3.96 -6.13 5.99
N VAL A 160 -3.18 -6.83 5.20
CA VAL A 160 -3.39 -8.24 4.87
C VAL A 160 -2.52 -9.19 5.70
N THR A 161 -1.43 -8.68 6.28
CA THR A 161 -0.56 -9.42 7.22
C THR A 161 -0.12 -8.53 8.38
N GLY A 162 0.61 -9.09 9.35
CA GLY A 162 1.27 -8.34 10.41
C GLY A 162 0.36 -7.86 11.54
N PRO A 163 0.90 -7.05 12.47
CA PRO A 163 0.18 -6.63 13.68
C PRO A 163 -1.10 -5.83 13.44
N LEU A 164 -1.21 -5.11 12.32
CA LEU A 164 -2.40 -4.33 11.97
C LEU A 164 -3.35 -5.07 11.02
N LYS A 165 -3.13 -6.37 10.77
CA LYS A 165 -3.97 -7.19 9.89
C LYS A 165 -5.46 -7.00 10.18
N GLY A 166 -6.23 -6.68 9.15
CA GLY A 166 -7.66 -6.39 9.24
C GLY A 166 -8.01 -4.90 9.34
N SER A 167 -7.11 -4.05 9.82
CA SER A 167 -7.29 -2.60 9.81
C SER A 167 -7.38 -2.06 8.39
N ARG A 168 -8.17 -0.99 8.22
CA ARG A 168 -8.43 -0.35 6.92
C ARG A 168 -7.86 1.06 6.87
N LEU A 169 -7.47 1.46 5.66
CA LEU A 169 -7.12 2.83 5.34
C LEU A 169 -8.36 3.57 4.84
N GLU A 170 -8.56 4.79 5.33
CA GLU A 170 -9.59 5.69 4.82
C GLU A 170 -9.11 6.32 3.51
N MET A 171 -9.82 6.04 2.41
CA MET A 171 -9.53 6.65 1.11
C MET A 171 -9.90 8.13 1.09
N LEU A 172 -9.02 8.94 0.49
CA LEU A 172 -9.26 10.35 0.23
C LEU A 172 -9.60 10.57 -1.25
N PRO A 173 -10.39 11.60 -1.59
CA PRO A 173 -10.66 11.96 -2.98
C PRO A 173 -9.36 12.25 -3.74
N LEU A 174 -9.20 11.57 -4.87
CA LEU A 174 -8.09 11.74 -5.80
C LEU A 174 -8.64 11.71 -7.23
N VAL A 175 -8.08 12.55 -8.10
CA VAL A 175 -8.39 12.53 -9.53
C VAL A 175 -7.11 12.27 -10.30
N GLN A 176 -7.13 11.28 -11.18
CA GLN A 176 -6.08 11.09 -12.18
C GLN A 176 -6.52 11.79 -13.48
N THR A 177 -5.78 12.79 -13.92
CA THR A 177 -6.17 13.67 -15.04
C THR A 177 -4.93 14.29 -15.70
N PRO A 178 -5.02 14.76 -16.96
CA PRO A 178 -3.98 15.62 -17.53
C PRO A 178 -3.74 16.87 -16.68
N TRP A 179 -2.48 17.29 -16.59
CA TRP A 179 -2.03 18.42 -15.79
C TRP A 179 -2.77 19.71 -16.13
N SER A 180 -2.93 20.02 -17.42
CA SER A 180 -3.66 21.21 -17.88
C SER A 180 -5.11 21.24 -17.36
N ALA A 181 -5.79 20.10 -17.34
CA ALA A 181 -7.16 20.00 -16.85
C ALA A 181 -7.25 20.15 -15.32
N TRP A 182 -6.25 19.65 -14.59
CA TRP A 182 -6.15 19.87 -13.15
C TRP A 182 -5.86 21.34 -12.82
N LEU A 183 -4.84 21.92 -13.46
CA LEU A 183 -4.41 23.30 -13.23
C LEU A 183 -5.51 24.32 -13.57
N ALA A 184 -6.32 24.05 -14.61
CA ALA A 184 -7.47 24.88 -14.95
C ALA A 184 -8.53 24.93 -13.83
N GLN A 185 -8.70 23.83 -13.08
CA GLN A 185 -9.66 23.73 -11.97
C GLN A 185 -9.05 24.20 -10.63
N HIS A 186 -7.73 24.04 -10.47
CA HIS A 186 -7.00 24.35 -9.25
C HIS A 186 -5.77 25.23 -9.56
N PRO A 187 -5.94 26.52 -9.91
CA PRO A 187 -4.86 27.39 -10.36
C PRO A 187 -3.81 27.70 -9.27
N ASP A 188 -4.18 27.55 -8.00
CA ASP A 188 -3.31 27.72 -6.84
C ASP A 188 -2.71 26.39 -6.34
N THR A 189 -2.88 25.29 -7.09
CA THR A 189 -2.30 23.99 -6.75
C THR A 189 -0.78 24.08 -6.65
N LEU A 190 -0.24 23.27 -5.77
CA LEU A 190 1.17 22.92 -5.77
C LEU A 190 1.39 21.69 -6.67
N VAL A 191 2.60 21.53 -7.20
CA VAL A 191 3.03 20.36 -7.99
C VAL A 191 4.49 20.02 -7.71
#